data_AF-A0A9Q5P395-F1
#
_entry.id   AF-A0A9Q5P395-F1
#
_cell.length_a   1.000
_cell.length_b   1.000
_cell.length_c   1.000
_cell.angle_alpha   90.00
_cell.angle_beta   90.00
_cell.angle_gamma   90.00
#
_symmetry.space_group_name_H-M   'P 1'
#
loop_
_entity.id
_entity.type
_entity.pdbx_description
1 polymer ?
#
loop_
_entity_poly.entity_id
_entity_poly.type
_entity_poly.pdbx_seq_one_letter_code
_entity_poly.pdbx_strand_id
1 'polypeptide(L)'
;MAKIKKSDITKLSQLEQQIEQLKGQKKKQEAQLSHKIGVYFLNKLDLDMINSSDELYKVMDKVIEEFKNAKPNSSDENNEDLTENEINQNSK
;
A
#
# COMPACT_ATOMS: atom_id res chain seq x y z
N MET A 1 -25.58 35.39 -6.42
CA MET A 1 -24.45 34.48 -6.72
C MET A 1 -23.47 34.53 -5.56
N ALA A 2 -23.15 33.40 -4.94
CA ALA A 2 -22.14 33.36 -3.86
C ALA A 2 -20.75 33.56 -4.48
N LYS A 3 -19.99 34.54 -3.99
CA LYS A 3 -18.61 34.76 -4.43
C LYS A 3 -17.71 33.78 -3.68
N ILE A 4 -16.99 32.93 -4.42
CA ILE A 4 -15.97 32.04 -3.85
C ILE A 4 -14.90 32.89 -3.15
N LYS A 5 -14.59 32.59 -1.89
CA LYS A 5 -13.58 33.32 -1.15
C LYS A 5 -12.19 32.78 -1.50
N LYS A 6 -11.16 33.63 -1.50
CA LYS A 6 -9.76 33.20 -1.70
C LYS A 6 -9.35 32.09 -0.72
N SER A 7 -9.89 32.11 0.50
CA SER A 7 -9.71 31.05 1.50
C SER A 7 -10.17 29.68 1.04
N ASP A 8 -11.24 29.63 0.24
CA ASP A 8 -11.81 28.37 -0.25
C ASP A 8 -10.91 27.77 -1.33
N ILE A 9 -10.30 28.61 -2.17
CA ILE A 9 -9.33 28.21 -3.19
C ILE A 9 -8.06 27.66 -2.55
N THR A 10 -7.54 28.30 -1.50
CA THR A 10 -6.35 27.82 -0.79
C THR A 10 -6.59 26.45 -0.13
N LYS A 11 -7.76 26.25 0.48
CA LYS A 11 -8.14 24.95 1.07
C LYS A 11 -8.21 23.85 0.00
N LEU A 12 -8.77 24.14 -1.16
CA LEU A 12 -8.82 23.19 -2.28
C LEU A 12 -7.41 22.81 -2.75
N SER A 13 -6.51 23.78 -2.89
CA SER A 13 -5.12 23.51 -3.29
C SER A 13 -4.36 22.66 -2.26
N GLN A 14 -4.60 22.89 -0.96
CA GLN A 14 -4.03 22.04 0.10
C GLN A 14 -4.55 20.61 0.02
N LEU A 15 -5.85 20.41 -0.24
CA LEU A 15 -6.43 19.09 -0.42
C LEU A 15 -5.83 18.37 -1.65
N GLU A 16 -5.63 19.08 -2.77
CA GLU A 16 -4.99 18.51 -3.96
C GLU A 16 -3.57 18.01 -3.66
N GLN A 17 -2.78 18.80 -2.92
CA GLN A 17 -1.42 18.40 -2.50
C GLN A 17 -1.44 17.15 -1.61
N GLN A 18 -2.36 17.09 -0.64
CA GLN A 18 -2.52 15.92 0.23
C GLN A 18 -2.92 14.66 -0.57
N ILE A 19 -3.85 14.81 -1.51
CA ILE A 19 -4.28 13.71 -2.38
C ILE A 19 -3.09 13.16 -3.19
N GLU A 20 -2.24 14.04 -3.73
CA GLU A 20 -1.10 13.60 -4.52
C GLU A 20 -0.04 12.89 -3.67
N GLN A 21 0.21 13.37 -2.45
CA GLN A 21 1.07 12.68 -1.49
C GLN A 21 0.54 11.28 -1.14
N LEU A 22 -0.77 11.17 -0.85
CA LEU A 22 -1.41 9.90 -0.53
C LEU A 22 -1.35 8.90 -1.70
N LYS A 23 -1.52 9.35 -2.94
CA LYS A 23 -1.32 8.50 -4.13
C LYS A 23 0.11 7.97 -4.21
N GLY A 24 1.10 8.83 -3.95
CA GLY A 24 2.51 8.45 -3.93
C GLY A 24 2.81 7.38 -2.88
N GLN A 25 2.29 7.56 -1.66
CA GLN A 25 2.41 6.59 -0.57
C GLN A 25 1.74 5.27 -0.91
N LYS A 26 0.51 5.29 -1.45
CA LYS A 26 -0.20 4.10 -1.90
C LYS A 26 0.61 3.30 -2.92
N LYS A 27 1.20 3.96 -3.91
CA LYS A 27 2.02 3.30 -4.94
C LYS A 27 3.26 2.62 -4.34
N LYS A 28 3.92 3.26 -3.36
CA LYS A 28 5.05 2.65 -2.63
C LYS A 28 4.61 1.42 -1.85
N GLN A 29 3.48 1.51 -1.13
CA GLN A 29 2.93 0.40 -0.36
C GLN A 29 2.53 -0.78 -1.26
N GLU A 30 1.91 -0.52 -2.41
CA GLU A 30 1.56 -1.55 -3.40
C GLU A 30 2.81 -2.28 -3.93
N ALA A 31 3.89 -1.54 -4.23
CA ALA A 31 5.15 -2.13 -4.67
C ALA A 31 5.78 -3.01 -3.59
N GLN A 32 5.81 -2.53 -2.34
CA GLN A 32 6.32 -3.30 -1.19
C GLN A 32 5.49 -4.56 -0.93
N LEU A 33 4.16 -4.44 -1.02
CA LEU A 33 3.24 -5.57 -0.83
C LEU A 33 3.42 -6.62 -1.93
N SER A 34 3.50 -6.18 -3.20
CA SER A 34 3.74 -7.06 -4.34
C SER A 34 5.07 -7.82 -4.19
N HIS A 35 6.13 -7.13 -3.77
CA HIS A 35 7.42 -7.76 -3.51
C HIS A 35 7.32 -8.84 -2.42
N LYS A 36 6.66 -8.55 -1.30
CA LYS A 36 6.46 -9.51 -0.20
C LYS A 36 5.66 -10.73 -0.62
N ILE A 37 4.56 -10.54 -1.35
CA ILE A 37 3.74 -11.65 -1.86
C ILE A 37 4.54 -12.48 -2.85
N GLY A 38 5.28 -11.84 -3.77
CA GLY A 38 6.11 -12.53 -4.75
C GLY A 38 7.20 -13.39 -4.10
N VAL A 39 7.92 -12.84 -3.11
CA VAL A 39 8.93 -13.60 -2.35
C VAL A 39 8.30 -14.79 -1.62
N TYR A 40 7.17 -14.57 -0.93
CA TYR A 40 6.47 -15.66 -0.23
C TYR A 40 5.98 -16.75 -1.19
N PHE A 41 5.44 -16.35 -2.35
CA PHE A 41 5.02 -17.27 -3.40
C PHE A 41 6.18 -18.12 -3.92
N LEU A 42 7.31 -17.50 -4.28
CA LEU A 42 8.48 -18.23 -4.78
C LEU A 42 9.05 -19.20 -3.75
N ASN A 43 9.02 -18.87 -2.46
CA ASN A 43 9.45 -19.79 -1.40
C ASN A 43 8.54 -21.01 -1.23
N LYS A 44 7.26 -20.89 -1.65
CA LYS A 44 6.24 -21.94 -1.54
C LYS A 44 6.05 -22.71 -2.85
N LEU A 45 6.56 -22.17 -3.96
CA LEU A 45 6.38 -22.71 -5.29
C LEU A 45 7.39 -23.82 -5.54
N ASP A 46 6.90 -25.04 -5.66
CA ASP A 46 7.66 -26.17 -6.16
C ASP A 46 7.25 -26.44 -7.61
N LEU A 47 8.11 -26.04 -8.55
CA LEU A 47 7.83 -26.16 -9.99
C LEU A 47 7.83 -27.62 -10.47
N ASP A 48 8.58 -28.49 -9.81
CA ASP A 48 8.67 -29.91 -10.18
C ASP A 48 7.37 -30.66 -9.82
N MET A 49 6.58 -30.10 -8.91
CA MET A 49 5.28 -30.65 -8.49
C MET A 49 4.10 -30.14 -9.33
N ILE A 50 4.28 -29.13 -10.18
CA ILE A 50 3.21 -28.50 -10.96
C ILE A 50 3.15 -29.13 -12.35
N ASN A 51 2.11 -29.94 -12.58
CA ASN A 51 1.91 -30.64 -13.85
C ASN A 51 0.90 -29.93 -14.77
N SER A 52 0.27 -28.84 -14.31
CA SER A 52 -0.70 -28.08 -15.10
C SER A 52 -0.85 -26.63 -14.62
N SER A 53 -1.41 -25.78 -15.49
CA SER A 53 -1.78 -24.41 -15.14
C SER A 53 -2.81 -24.35 -14.00
N ASP A 54 -3.72 -25.31 -13.92
CA ASP A 54 -4.77 -25.33 -12.91
C ASP A 54 -4.21 -25.59 -11.51
N GLU A 55 -3.15 -26.40 -11.40
CA GLU A 55 -2.42 -26.60 -10.15
C GLU A 55 -1.66 -25.33 -9.73
N LEU A 56 -1.06 -24.63 -10.69
CA LEU A 56 -0.40 -23.35 -10.43
C LEU A 56 -1.39 -22.31 -9.85
N TYR A 57 -2.60 -22.18 -10.42
CA TYR A 57 -3.62 -21.27 -9.88
C TYR A 57 -4.06 -21.64 -8.46
N LYS A 58 -4.21 -22.94 -8.15
CA LYS A 58 -4.52 -23.40 -6.79
C LYS A 58 -3.41 -23.05 -5.79
N VAL A 59 -2.15 -23.14 -6.21
CA VAL A 59 -1.01 -22.73 -5.37
C VAL A 59 -1.03 -21.21 -5.16
N MET A 60 -1.31 -20.42 -6.19
CA MET A 60 -1.47 -18.97 -6.06
C MET A 60 -2.58 -18.59 -5.07
N ASP A 61 -3.76 -19.19 -5.21
CA ASP A 61 -4.90 -18.93 -4.33
C ASP A 61 -4.57 -19.27 -2.87
N LYS A 62 -3.96 -20.43 -2.63
CA LYS A 62 -3.52 -20.86 -1.29
C LYS A 62 -2.48 -19.93 -0.71
N VAL A 63 -1.49 -19.49 -1.50
CA VAL A 63 -0.48 -18.53 -1.07
C VAL A 63 -1.10 -17.19 -0.69
N ILE A 64 -2.05 -16.68 -1.48
CA ILE A 64 -2.75 -15.42 -1.19
C ILE A 64 -3.57 -15.56 0.10
N GLU A 65 -4.26 -16.68 0.29
CA GLU A 65 -5.03 -16.95 1.51
C GLU A 65 -4.13 -17.05 2.74
N GLU A 66 -3.04 -17.83 2.65
CA GLU A 66 -2.05 -17.94 3.72
C GLU A 66 -1.40 -16.59 4.05
N PHE A 67 -1.07 -15.78 3.04
CA PHE A 67 -0.48 -14.46 3.24
C PHE A 67 -1.46 -13.49 3.93
N LYS A 68 -2.76 -13.57 3.63
CA LYS A 68 -3.81 -12.80 4.33
C LYS A 68 -3.95 -13.21 5.79
N ASN A 69 -3.84 -14.52 6.06
CA ASN A 69 -4.01 -15.10 7.40
C ASN A 69 -2.72 -15.03 8.24
N ALA A 70 -1.56 -14.98 7.59
CA ALA A 70 -0.28 -14.60 8.16
C ALA A 70 -0.30 -13.09 8.42
N LYS A 71 -1.12 -12.70 9.41
CA LYS A 71 -1.14 -11.35 9.97
C LYS A 71 0.31 -10.88 10.10
N PRO A 72 0.67 -9.67 9.62
CA PRO A 72 2.04 -9.23 9.66
C PRO A 72 2.46 -9.23 11.13
N ASN A 73 3.43 -10.09 11.46
CA ASN A 73 4.16 -9.95 12.72
C ASN A 73 4.69 -8.52 12.72
N SER A 74 4.10 -7.71 13.58
CA SER A 74 4.60 -6.42 14.00
C SER A 74 5.98 -6.65 14.61
N SER A 75 7.05 -6.47 13.83
CA SER A 75 8.41 -6.28 14.33
C SER A 75 9.23 -5.63 13.22
N ASP A 76 9.56 -4.36 13.48
CA ASP A 76 10.35 -3.39 12.72
C ASP A 76 11.52 -3.92 11.90
N GLU A 77 11.70 -3.33 10.71
CA GLU A 77 12.99 -2.85 10.15
C GLU A 77 12.73 -2.29 8.74
N ASN A 78 12.16 -1.09 8.67
CA ASN A 78 12.42 -0.09 7.61
C ASN A 78 11.82 1.23 8.07
N ASN A 79 12.53 1.79 9.03
CA ASN A 79 12.44 3.15 9.51
C ASN A 79 12.97 4.10 8.42
N GLU A 80 12.29 4.17 7.28
CA GLU A 80 12.46 5.28 6.32
C GLU A 80 11.14 6.05 6.23
N ASP A 81 10.96 6.82 7.30
CA ASP A 81 10.46 8.19 7.29
C ASP A 81 9.09 8.42 6.64
N LEU A 82 8.04 8.37 7.45
CA LEU A 82 6.88 9.25 7.31
C LEU A 82 6.31 9.53 8.70
N THR A 83 6.93 10.47 9.39
CA THR A 83 6.38 11.14 10.57
C THR A 83 4.85 11.28 10.48
N GLU A 84 4.16 10.53 11.34
CA GLU A 84 2.95 11.02 11.99
C GLU A 84 3.29 12.41 12.58
N ASN A 85 2.46 13.42 12.31
CA ASN A 85 2.61 14.84 12.66
C ASN A 85 3.42 15.65 11.62
N GLU A 86 2.77 16.35 10.68
CA GLU A 86 2.61 17.81 10.79
C GLU A 86 1.36 18.37 10.04
N ILE A 87 0.34 17.56 9.75
CA ILE A 87 -0.84 18.05 8.98
C ILE A 87 -1.83 18.86 9.87
N ASN A 88 -1.49 19.14 11.12
CA ASN A 88 -2.41 19.84 12.04
C ASN A 88 -1.74 20.88 12.93
N GLN A 89 -1.07 21.88 12.34
CA GLN A 89 -0.75 23.16 13.01
C GLN A 89 -0.66 24.28 11.96
N ASN A 90 -1.79 24.76 11.44
CA ASN A 90 -1.96 26.16 10.97
C ASN A 90 -3.43 26.42 10.60
N SER A 91 -4.30 26.32 11.61
CA SER A 91 -5.52 27.13 11.67
C SER A 91 -5.37 28.09 12.85
N LYS A 92 -4.73 29.23 12.59
CA LYS A 92 -4.92 30.46 13.35
C LYS A 92 -5.22 31.57 12.35
#